data_AF-A0A6M3XT01-F1
#
_entry.id   AF-A0A6M3XT01-F1
#
_cell.length_a   1.000
_cell.length_b   1.000
_cell.length_c   1.000
_cell.angle_alpha   90.00
_cell.angle_beta   90.00
_cell.angle_gamma   90.00
#
_symmetry.space_group_name_H-M   'P 1'
#
loop_
_entity.id
_entity.type
_entity.pdbx_description
1 polymer ?
#
loop_
_entity_poly.entity_id
_entity_poly.type
_entity_poly.pdbx_seq_one_letter_code
_entity_poly.pdbx_strand_id
1 'polypeptide(L)'
;MYKRLSEKEETEIFSPESEKINIENFEKILEYFFLSEETHNRVLDNIYGNRSEEENYLDKLLKLNKQRRAWFNINDKEKIDPAYIYYTNIIRDHARYDSNLKNLSDEVDFISYDVFDSGMVTYKKQKRKLFKFLIDNNILEQFNIDKINSLRTNGEMRLCISRNPIDYLFVSTNQSFSSCLNLKSSAEGCSWAGLGSISVDPNRFLMFLSSGKIKKYYLKRCEFKHFGYRVRSWGLITENDKIITVYNYPSNFDYETLFSYLGIDNSHYGWPDSCRKSKFKFEIPRHENDEVSFIYIDNIGISSKGNEYWYDYSGYTGFLTSFESELTFEEIESIDDLYNSYHSHCYDCECRMSDDEGYIVYDNLLCENCFDENYFTCRQCSEARNNDDSYNVDGCLYCEYCYREYFIECNKCEEPFPNEEVHETSDGNCYCESCYNEITFECDECGEREMIEDSEEAGKVLCYECRENLKREIS
;
A
#
# COMPACT_ATOMS: atom_id res chain seq x y z
N MET A 1 23.70 -18.14 -29.11
CA MET A 1 23.99 -19.37 -28.32
C MET A 1 24.19 -18.98 -26.87
N TYR A 2 23.39 -19.53 -25.97
CA TYR A 2 23.43 -19.20 -24.54
C TYR A 2 24.47 -20.09 -23.88
N LYS A 3 25.30 -19.51 -23.02
CA LYS A 3 26.34 -20.25 -22.31
C LYS A 3 26.13 -20.06 -20.81
N ARG A 4 25.95 -21.17 -20.09
CA ARG A 4 25.96 -21.12 -18.63
C ARG A 4 27.31 -20.63 -18.15
N LEU A 5 27.29 -19.71 -17.19
CA LEU A 5 28.49 -19.27 -16.51
C LEU A 5 29.08 -20.39 -15.64
N SER A 6 30.40 -20.40 -15.54
CA SER A 6 31.09 -21.22 -14.54
C SER A 6 30.79 -20.71 -13.14
N GLU A 7 30.92 -21.57 -12.13
CA GLU A 7 30.73 -21.19 -10.72
C GLU A 7 31.61 -19.99 -10.33
N LYS A 8 32.83 -19.91 -10.86
CA LYS A 8 33.72 -18.77 -10.66
C LYS A 8 33.12 -17.47 -11.22
N GLU A 9 32.68 -17.48 -12.47
CA GLU A 9 32.04 -16.31 -13.10
C GLU A 9 30.75 -15.90 -12.35
N GLU A 10 29.97 -16.87 -11.85
CA GLU A 10 28.79 -16.59 -11.03
C GLU A 10 29.16 -15.90 -9.69
N THR A 11 30.21 -16.37 -9.01
CA THR A 11 30.70 -15.73 -7.76
C THR A 11 31.31 -14.35 -7.98
N GLU A 12 31.82 -14.07 -9.18
CA GLU A 12 32.31 -12.74 -9.56
C GLU A 12 31.16 -11.76 -9.83
N ILE A 13 30.00 -12.26 -10.27
CA ILE A 13 28.78 -11.45 -10.42
C ILE A 13 28.26 -10.98 -9.07
N PHE A 14 28.24 -11.88 -8.07
CA PHE A 14 27.76 -11.56 -6.74
C PHE A 14 28.51 -12.34 -5.66
N SER A 15 29.25 -11.60 -4.84
CA SER A 15 30.17 -12.22 -3.90
C SER A 15 29.41 -13.03 -2.84
N PRO A 16 29.93 -14.21 -2.43
CA PRO A 16 29.36 -14.99 -1.33
C PRO A 16 29.21 -14.19 -0.03
N GLU A 17 30.12 -13.24 0.23
CA GLU A 17 30.03 -12.35 1.39
C GLU A 17 28.83 -11.40 1.32
N SER A 18 28.57 -10.81 0.15
CA SER A 18 27.39 -9.93 -0.02
C SER A 18 26.09 -10.73 0.11
N GLU A 19 26.09 -11.97 -0.39
CA GLU A 19 24.96 -12.89 -0.23
C GLU A 19 24.72 -13.24 1.23
N LYS A 20 25.78 -13.57 1.97
CA LYS A 20 25.69 -13.86 3.40
C LYS A 20 25.08 -12.69 4.17
N ILE A 21 25.56 -11.47 3.92
CA ILE A 21 25.01 -10.25 4.56
C ILE A 21 23.54 -10.04 4.20
N ASN A 22 23.15 -10.26 2.94
CA ASN A 22 21.75 -10.15 2.54
C ASN A 22 20.86 -11.16 3.28
N ILE A 23 21.31 -12.40 3.43
CA ILE A 23 20.57 -13.44 4.16
C ILE A 23 20.43 -13.09 5.64
N GLU A 24 21.53 -12.69 6.29
CA GLU A 24 21.51 -12.24 7.70
C GLU A 24 20.56 -11.04 7.90
N ASN A 25 20.48 -10.13 6.91
CA ASN A 25 19.56 -9.00 6.94
C ASN A 25 18.12 -9.42 6.65
N PHE A 26 17.91 -10.40 5.77
CA PHE A 26 16.59 -10.92 5.45
C PHE A 26 15.96 -11.60 6.67
N GLU A 27 16.74 -12.34 7.45
CA GLU A 27 16.28 -12.96 8.70
C GLU A 27 15.80 -11.92 9.71
N LYS A 28 16.53 -10.81 9.87
CA LYS A 28 16.13 -9.71 10.76
C LYS A 28 14.82 -9.06 10.36
N ILE A 29 14.52 -8.99 9.07
CA ILE A 29 13.28 -8.39 8.60
C ILE A 29 12.14 -9.40 8.47
N LEU A 30 12.41 -10.70 8.68
CA LEU A 30 11.43 -11.76 8.44
C LEU A 30 10.24 -11.67 9.41
N GLU A 31 10.47 -11.16 10.63
CA GLU A 31 9.43 -10.93 11.65
C GLU A 31 8.36 -9.93 11.19
N TYR A 32 8.73 -8.93 10.38
CA TYR A 32 7.80 -7.92 9.85
C TYR A 32 6.90 -8.43 8.71
N PHE A 33 7.05 -9.68 8.30
CA PHE A 33 6.09 -10.34 7.42
C PHE A 33 4.96 -11.02 8.19
N PHE A 34 5.01 -11.04 9.53
CA PHE A 34 4.00 -11.60 10.45
C PHE A 34 3.54 -13.00 10.03
N LEU A 35 4.48 -13.83 9.61
CA LEU A 35 4.22 -15.21 9.21
C LEU A 35 3.97 -16.05 10.47
N SER A 36 3.05 -17.00 10.39
CA SER A 36 2.92 -18.07 11.39
C SER A 36 4.27 -18.72 11.67
N GLU A 37 4.49 -19.17 12.91
CA GLU A 37 5.73 -19.82 13.33
C GLU A 37 6.14 -20.98 12.40
N GLU A 38 5.17 -21.78 11.95
CA GLU A 38 5.40 -22.86 10.99
C GLU A 38 5.92 -22.34 9.65
N THR A 39 5.29 -21.31 9.08
CA THR A 39 5.72 -20.72 7.81
C THR A 39 7.08 -20.05 7.95
N HIS A 40 7.31 -19.34 9.05
CA HIS A 40 8.58 -18.70 9.38
C HIS A 40 9.73 -19.72 9.42
N ASN A 41 9.55 -20.80 10.17
CA ASN A 41 10.55 -21.87 10.29
C ASN A 41 10.85 -22.52 8.93
N ARG A 42 9.84 -22.72 8.08
CA ARG A 42 10.04 -23.25 6.72
C ARG A 42 10.86 -22.32 5.83
N VAL A 43 10.68 -21.01 5.95
CA VAL A 43 11.53 -20.03 5.24
C VAL A 43 12.98 -20.14 5.72
N LEU A 44 13.21 -20.22 7.03
CA LEU A 44 14.55 -20.40 7.59
C LEU A 44 15.18 -21.72 7.14
N ASP A 45 14.45 -22.83 7.19
CA ASP A 45 14.93 -24.13 6.71
C ASP A 45 15.33 -24.08 5.22
N ASN A 46 14.55 -23.33 4.42
CA ASN A 46 14.83 -23.12 3.01
C ASN A 46 16.13 -22.30 2.78
N ILE A 47 16.39 -21.28 3.60
CA ILE A 47 17.63 -20.49 3.61
C ILE A 47 18.83 -21.36 3.98
N TYR A 48 18.71 -22.13 5.06
CA TYR A 48 19.82 -22.89 5.65
C TYR A 48 20.05 -24.26 4.98
N GLY A 49 19.23 -24.61 3.99
CA GLY A 49 19.40 -25.82 3.19
C GLY A 49 18.76 -27.07 3.80
N ASN A 50 18.00 -26.96 4.89
CA ASN A 50 17.18 -28.02 5.50
C ASN A 50 15.89 -28.27 4.69
N ARG A 51 16.03 -28.34 3.38
CA ARG A 51 14.91 -28.35 2.43
C ARG A 51 14.32 -29.73 2.24
N SER A 52 13.03 -29.77 1.94
CA SER A 52 12.31 -30.97 1.50
C SER A 52 12.93 -31.57 0.23
N GLU A 53 12.61 -32.83 -0.07
CA GLU A 53 13.06 -33.47 -1.31
C GLU A 53 12.48 -32.76 -2.55
N GLU A 54 11.23 -32.30 -2.47
CA GLU A 54 10.51 -31.54 -3.49
C GLU A 54 11.20 -30.20 -3.77
N GLU A 55 11.59 -29.46 -2.74
CA GLU A 55 12.34 -28.22 -2.92
C GLU A 55 13.73 -28.47 -3.53
N ASN A 56 14.42 -29.53 -3.12
CA ASN A 56 15.72 -29.88 -3.70
C ASN A 56 15.60 -30.39 -5.15
N TYR A 57 14.44 -30.94 -5.53
CA TYR A 57 14.20 -31.43 -6.89
C TYR A 57 14.34 -30.30 -7.92
N LEU A 58 13.63 -29.19 -7.71
CA LEU A 58 13.62 -28.08 -8.66
C LEU A 58 15.00 -27.40 -8.75
N ASP A 59 15.74 -27.30 -7.64
CA ASP A 59 17.12 -26.80 -7.64
C ASP A 59 18.04 -27.67 -8.52
N LYS A 60 17.88 -29.00 -8.45
CA LYS A 60 18.64 -29.95 -9.30
C LYS A 60 18.23 -29.85 -10.77
N LEU A 61 16.92 -29.77 -11.05
CA LEU A 61 16.40 -29.65 -12.41
C LEU A 61 16.92 -28.39 -13.11
N LEU A 62 16.85 -27.26 -12.41
CA LEU A 62 17.35 -25.96 -12.88
C LEU A 62 18.88 -25.82 -12.75
N LYS A 63 19.52 -26.83 -12.15
CA LYS A 63 20.97 -26.90 -11.91
C LYS A 63 21.49 -25.67 -11.15
N LEU A 64 20.77 -25.21 -10.14
CA LEU A 64 21.13 -24.01 -9.37
C LEU A 64 22.43 -24.22 -8.57
N ASN A 65 23.17 -23.13 -8.34
CA ASN A 65 24.36 -23.12 -7.51
C ASN A 65 24.00 -23.04 -6.00
N LYS A 66 25.01 -22.87 -5.13
CA LYS A 66 24.80 -22.77 -3.67
C LYS A 66 23.99 -21.55 -3.23
N GLN A 67 24.00 -20.48 -4.02
CA GLN A 67 23.15 -19.31 -3.81
C GLN A 67 21.76 -19.49 -4.44
N ARG A 68 21.44 -20.69 -4.93
CA ARG A 68 20.18 -21.02 -5.62
C ARG A 68 19.93 -20.16 -6.87
N ARG A 69 20.99 -19.87 -7.60
CA ARG A 69 20.96 -19.14 -8.89
C ARG A 69 21.63 -19.97 -9.99
N ALA A 70 21.22 -19.75 -11.23
CA ALA A 70 21.94 -20.20 -12.42
C ALA A 70 22.00 -19.05 -13.42
N TRP A 71 23.21 -18.69 -13.85
CA TRP A 71 23.44 -17.56 -14.75
C TRP A 71 23.83 -18.01 -16.15
N PHE A 72 23.30 -17.29 -17.13
CA PHE A 72 23.56 -17.54 -18.54
C PHE A 72 23.92 -16.24 -19.26
N ASN A 73 25.03 -16.26 -19.97
CA ASN A 73 25.38 -15.19 -20.91
C ASN A 73 24.50 -15.27 -22.15
N ILE A 74 23.95 -14.12 -22.53
CA ILE A 74 23.10 -14.00 -23.70
C ILE A 74 23.88 -13.33 -24.82
N ASN A 75 24.36 -14.15 -25.75
CA ASN A 75 25.15 -13.68 -26.89
C ASN A 75 24.28 -13.18 -28.06
N ASP A 76 23.02 -13.58 -28.13
CA ASP A 76 22.08 -13.22 -29.20
C ASP A 76 21.25 -12.00 -28.77
N LYS A 77 21.92 -10.85 -28.66
CA LYS A 77 21.31 -9.62 -28.15
C LYS A 77 20.14 -9.17 -29.02
N GLU A 78 20.20 -9.40 -30.32
CA GLU A 78 19.15 -9.02 -31.27
C GLU A 78 17.77 -9.55 -30.87
N LYS A 79 17.68 -10.81 -30.45
CA LYS A 79 16.38 -11.43 -30.14
C LYS A 79 15.80 -11.05 -28.79
N ILE A 80 16.63 -10.49 -27.91
CA ILE A 80 16.29 -10.34 -26.49
C ILE A 80 16.46 -8.92 -25.97
N ASP A 81 17.02 -8.01 -26.76
CA ASP A 81 17.15 -6.60 -26.40
C ASP A 81 15.77 -5.93 -26.46
N PRO A 82 15.16 -5.60 -25.31
CA PRO A 82 13.80 -5.06 -25.29
C PRO A 82 13.70 -3.71 -26.03
N ALA A 83 14.78 -2.94 -26.07
CA ALA A 83 14.81 -1.66 -26.79
C ALA A 83 14.77 -1.89 -28.31
N TYR A 84 15.48 -2.91 -28.80
CA TYR A 84 15.46 -3.29 -30.21
C TYR A 84 14.14 -3.96 -30.62
N ILE A 85 13.57 -4.81 -29.78
CA ILE A 85 12.25 -5.41 -30.04
C ILE A 85 11.19 -4.31 -30.16
N TYR A 86 11.17 -3.36 -29.22
CA TYR A 86 10.26 -2.21 -29.27
C TYR A 86 10.48 -1.36 -30.52
N TYR A 87 11.75 -1.05 -30.83
CA TYR A 87 12.14 -0.33 -32.04
C TYR A 87 11.64 -1.01 -33.32
N THR A 88 11.94 -2.30 -33.51
CA THR A 88 11.57 -3.02 -34.73
C THR A 88 10.06 -3.21 -34.87
N ASN A 89 9.31 -3.32 -33.78
CA ASN A 89 7.85 -3.35 -33.83
C ASN A 89 7.27 -2.04 -34.37
N ILE A 90 7.76 -0.88 -33.90
CA ILE A 90 7.32 0.43 -34.42
C ILE A 90 7.64 0.54 -35.92
N ILE A 91 8.87 0.19 -36.31
CA ILE A 91 9.29 0.24 -37.71
C ILE A 91 8.42 -0.67 -38.59
N ARG A 92 8.14 -1.90 -38.15
CA ARG A 92 7.28 -2.84 -38.88
C ARG A 92 5.84 -2.35 -38.99
N ASP A 93 5.30 -1.74 -37.93
CA ASP A 93 3.96 -1.19 -37.96
C ASP A 93 3.87 0.00 -38.92
N HIS A 94 4.84 0.91 -38.95
CA HIS A 94 4.89 1.96 -39.97
C HIS A 94 5.07 1.41 -41.38
N ALA A 95 5.87 0.35 -41.58
CA ALA A 95 6.08 -0.27 -42.88
C ALA A 95 4.79 -0.86 -43.47
N ARG A 96 3.80 -1.19 -42.62
CA ARG A 96 2.48 -1.68 -43.07
C ARG A 96 1.62 -0.58 -43.69
N TYR A 97 1.82 0.68 -43.30
CA TYR A 97 0.94 1.79 -43.68
C TYR A 97 1.61 2.84 -44.57
N ASP A 98 2.94 2.96 -44.57
CA ASP A 98 3.68 3.95 -45.35
C ASP A 98 4.50 3.32 -46.48
N SER A 99 4.05 3.52 -47.72
CA SER A 99 4.77 3.07 -48.92
C SER A 99 6.14 3.75 -49.10
N ASN A 100 6.35 4.94 -48.54
CA ASN A 100 7.65 5.61 -48.59
C ASN A 100 8.67 4.90 -47.70
N LEU A 101 8.22 4.34 -46.57
CA LEU A 101 9.11 3.58 -45.69
C LEU A 101 9.61 2.30 -46.38
N LYS A 102 8.78 1.67 -47.20
CA LYS A 102 9.17 0.50 -47.98
C LYS A 102 10.31 0.82 -48.96
N ASN A 103 10.20 1.93 -49.68
CA ASN A 103 11.27 2.40 -50.56
C ASN A 103 12.53 2.74 -49.77
N LEU A 104 12.39 3.30 -48.57
CA LEU A 104 13.52 3.64 -47.71
C LEU A 104 14.22 2.39 -47.15
N SER A 105 13.48 1.33 -46.80
CA SER A 105 14.05 0.06 -46.32
C SER A 105 14.84 -0.68 -47.40
N ASP A 106 14.50 -0.47 -48.68
CA ASP A 106 15.27 -1.03 -49.79
C ASP A 106 16.62 -0.30 -49.98
N GLU A 107 16.70 0.98 -49.59
CA GLU A 107 17.93 1.78 -49.67
C GLU A 107 18.79 1.72 -48.41
N VAL A 108 18.19 1.40 -47.26
CA VAL A 108 18.81 1.51 -45.95
C VAL A 108 18.37 0.37 -45.05
N ASP A 109 19.34 -0.41 -44.59
CA ASP A 109 19.11 -1.41 -43.55
C ASP A 109 19.07 -0.75 -42.17
N PHE A 110 17.95 -0.12 -41.83
CA PHE A 110 17.73 0.38 -40.46
C PHE A 110 17.10 -0.67 -39.54
N ILE A 111 16.71 -1.85 -40.06
CA ILE A 111 16.11 -2.90 -39.22
C ILE A 111 17.19 -3.70 -38.51
N SER A 112 18.39 -3.88 -39.06
CA SER A 112 19.41 -4.71 -38.43
C SER A 112 19.87 -4.23 -37.04
N TYR A 113 20.19 -5.21 -36.21
CA TYR A 113 20.69 -4.98 -34.86
C TYR A 113 21.99 -4.18 -34.84
N ASP A 114 22.91 -4.42 -35.78
CA ASP A 114 24.19 -3.70 -35.86
C ASP A 114 24.00 -2.19 -36.09
N VAL A 115 23.00 -1.81 -36.89
CA VAL A 115 22.66 -0.40 -37.11
C VAL A 115 22.00 0.21 -35.87
N PHE A 116 21.10 -0.53 -35.22
CA PHE A 116 20.51 -0.12 -33.95
C PHE A 116 21.56 0.07 -32.84
N ASP A 117 22.43 -0.92 -32.64
CA ASP A 117 23.44 -0.92 -31.57
C ASP A 117 24.53 0.13 -31.83
N SER A 118 25.01 0.26 -33.07
CA SER A 118 25.95 1.34 -33.40
C SER A 118 25.31 2.74 -33.30
N GLY A 119 23.98 2.82 -33.38
CA GLY A 119 23.23 4.07 -33.41
C GLY A 119 23.50 4.90 -34.68
N MET A 120 24.04 4.28 -35.72
CA MET A 120 24.52 4.93 -36.94
C MET A 120 23.97 4.23 -38.18
N VAL A 121 23.49 5.03 -39.12
CA VAL A 121 22.94 4.55 -40.39
C VAL A 121 23.67 5.22 -41.56
N THR A 122 23.86 4.49 -42.67
CA THR A 122 24.47 5.05 -43.88
C THR A 122 23.39 5.30 -44.92
N TYR A 123 23.18 6.56 -45.30
CA TYR A 123 22.22 6.97 -46.31
C TYR A 123 22.92 7.85 -47.35
N LYS A 124 22.79 7.52 -48.64
CA LYS A 124 23.44 8.26 -49.75
C LYS A 124 24.95 8.49 -49.52
N LYS A 125 25.66 7.44 -49.06
CA LYS A 125 27.09 7.46 -48.70
C LYS A 125 27.47 8.38 -47.52
N GLN A 126 26.50 8.92 -46.79
CA GLN A 126 26.73 9.73 -45.60
C GLN A 126 26.31 8.95 -44.35
N LYS A 127 27.18 8.91 -43.33
CA LYS A 127 26.84 8.37 -42.01
C LYS A 127 26.00 9.40 -41.25
N ARG A 128 24.88 8.96 -40.69
CA ARG A 128 23.96 9.77 -39.87
C ARG A 128 23.64 9.04 -38.57
N LYS A 129 23.25 9.80 -37.53
CA LYS A 129 22.68 9.20 -36.31
C LYS A 129 21.34 8.58 -36.64
N LEU A 130 21.15 7.30 -36.31
CA LEU A 130 19.95 6.52 -36.65
C LEU A 130 18.67 7.24 -36.21
N PHE A 131 18.53 7.54 -34.93
CA PHE A 131 17.28 8.13 -34.42
C PHE A 131 17.00 9.54 -34.95
N LYS A 132 18.04 10.34 -35.20
CA LYS A 132 17.87 11.64 -35.87
C LYS A 132 17.36 11.46 -37.31
N PHE A 133 17.94 10.50 -38.03
CA PHE A 133 17.49 10.18 -39.39
C PHE A 133 16.02 9.73 -39.39
N LEU A 134 15.60 8.91 -38.42
CA LEU A 134 14.22 8.45 -38.33
C LEU A 134 13.23 9.57 -37.99
N ILE A 135 13.59 10.50 -37.09
CA ILE A 135 12.79 11.73 -36.83
C ILE A 135 12.70 12.60 -38.09
N ASP A 136 13.84 12.87 -38.74
CA ASP A 136 13.91 13.74 -39.92
C ASP A 136 13.05 13.19 -41.09
N ASN A 137 12.67 11.90 -41.06
CA ASN A 137 11.80 11.24 -42.03
C ASN A 137 10.38 10.90 -41.48
N ASN A 138 10.00 11.43 -40.31
CA ASN A 138 8.70 11.17 -39.65
C ASN A 138 8.39 9.68 -39.40
N ILE A 139 9.43 8.88 -39.10
CA ILE A 139 9.30 7.44 -38.81
C ILE A 139 9.22 7.19 -37.30
N LEU A 140 9.91 8.01 -36.51
CA LEU A 140 9.83 7.96 -35.06
C LEU A 140 9.59 9.35 -34.52
N GLU A 141 8.83 9.44 -33.44
CA GLU A 141 8.69 10.65 -32.65
C GLU A 141 9.68 10.64 -31.47
N GLN A 142 9.88 11.81 -30.85
CA GLN A 142 10.81 11.95 -29.72
C GLN A 142 10.44 11.01 -28.55
N PHE A 143 9.14 10.84 -28.28
CA PHE A 143 8.68 9.96 -27.19
C PHE A 143 9.08 8.49 -27.42
N ASN A 144 9.14 8.03 -28.68
CA ASN A 144 9.60 6.67 -29.00
C ASN A 144 11.08 6.50 -28.62
N ILE A 145 11.90 7.51 -28.91
CA ILE A 145 13.33 7.49 -28.62
C ILE A 145 13.58 7.52 -27.13
N ASP A 146 12.83 8.32 -26.39
CA ASP A 146 12.92 8.37 -24.93
C ASP A 146 12.57 6.99 -24.33
N LYS A 147 11.53 6.34 -24.86
CA LYS A 147 11.18 4.96 -24.47
C LYS A 147 12.28 3.95 -24.85
N ILE A 148 12.82 3.98 -26.07
CA ILE A 148 13.93 3.12 -26.49
C ILE A 148 15.14 3.30 -25.57
N ASN A 149 15.53 4.54 -25.28
CA ASN A 149 16.65 4.85 -24.39
C ASN A 149 16.40 4.35 -22.96
N SER A 150 15.17 4.43 -22.47
CA SER A 150 14.80 3.89 -21.15
C SER A 150 14.92 2.36 -21.08
N LEU A 151 14.70 1.67 -22.21
CA LEU A 151 14.80 0.22 -22.34
C LEU A 151 16.24 -0.23 -22.63
N ARG A 152 17.09 0.63 -23.19
CA ARG A 152 18.42 0.27 -23.68
C ARG A 152 19.33 -0.15 -22.53
N THR A 153 19.94 -1.32 -22.69
CA THR A 153 20.84 -1.88 -21.68
C THR A 153 22.30 -1.68 -22.08
N ASN A 154 22.98 -0.76 -21.42
CA ASN A 154 24.44 -0.63 -21.53
C ASN A 154 25.08 -1.75 -20.71
N GLY A 155 25.61 -2.77 -21.37
CA GLY A 155 26.39 -3.84 -20.75
C GLY A 155 26.14 -5.23 -21.35
N GLU A 156 26.75 -6.23 -20.72
CA GLU A 156 26.46 -7.63 -21.00
C GLU A 156 25.15 -8.01 -20.30
N MET A 157 24.16 -8.46 -21.08
CA MET A 157 22.90 -8.93 -20.55
C MET A 157 23.01 -10.40 -20.19
N ARG A 158 22.52 -10.73 -18.99
CA ARG A 158 22.55 -12.08 -18.43
C ARG A 158 21.16 -12.47 -17.99
N LEU A 159 20.82 -13.74 -18.22
CA LEU A 159 19.65 -14.38 -17.62
C LEU A 159 20.07 -14.96 -16.28
N CYS A 160 19.28 -14.70 -15.25
CA CYS A 160 19.30 -15.44 -14.01
C CYS A 160 18.02 -16.28 -13.89
N ILE A 161 18.18 -17.55 -13.55
CA ILE A 161 17.13 -18.41 -13.02
C ILE A 161 17.40 -18.55 -11.52
N SER A 162 16.41 -18.23 -10.69
CA SER A 162 16.62 -18.10 -9.25
C SER A 162 15.50 -18.69 -8.39
N ARG A 163 15.91 -19.33 -7.30
CA ARG A 163 15.07 -19.63 -6.14
C ARG A 163 15.65 -19.02 -4.86
N ASN A 164 16.47 -17.98 -5.01
CA ASN A 164 17.02 -17.26 -3.89
C ASN A 164 15.93 -16.36 -3.25
N PRO A 165 15.72 -16.43 -1.93
CA PRO A 165 14.69 -15.61 -1.26
C PRO A 165 14.92 -14.10 -1.40
N ILE A 166 16.18 -13.65 -1.51
CA ILE A 166 16.51 -12.23 -1.72
C ILE A 166 16.02 -11.75 -3.09
N ASP A 167 16.10 -12.60 -4.11
CA ASP A 167 15.63 -12.24 -5.45
C ASP A 167 14.10 -12.11 -5.47
N TYR A 168 13.41 -12.87 -4.62
CA TYR A 168 11.96 -12.81 -4.46
C TYR A 168 11.53 -11.57 -3.68
N LEU A 169 12.26 -11.22 -2.62
CA LEU A 169 12.07 -9.99 -1.87
C LEU A 169 12.12 -8.77 -2.78
N PHE A 170 13.06 -8.73 -3.72
CA PHE A 170 13.25 -7.59 -4.63
C PHE A 170 12.60 -7.74 -5.99
N VAL A 171 11.67 -8.69 -6.16
CA VAL A 171 11.00 -9.06 -7.43
C VAL A 171 10.35 -7.88 -8.16
N SER A 172 10.02 -6.82 -7.44
CA SER A 172 9.37 -5.61 -7.97
C SER A 172 10.15 -4.31 -7.73
N THR A 173 11.47 -4.41 -7.61
CA THR A 173 12.33 -3.22 -7.59
C THR A 173 12.54 -2.62 -8.99
N ASN A 174 12.71 -1.30 -9.03
CA ASN A 174 13.07 -0.42 -10.15
C ASN A 174 12.04 -0.21 -11.26
N GLN A 175 10.86 -0.82 -11.18
CA GLN A 175 9.82 -0.66 -12.19
C GLN A 175 8.47 -0.53 -11.50
N SER A 176 7.56 0.27 -12.07
CA SER A 176 6.19 0.47 -11.59
C SER A 176 5.28 -0.75 -11.85
N PHE A 177 5.83 -1.96 -11.77
CA PHE A 177 5.04 -3.17 -11.90
C PHE A 177 4.23 -3.35 -10.63
N SER A 178 2.93 -3.57 -10.74
CA SER A 178 2.18 -4.21 -9.66
C SER A 178 2.70 -5.64 -9.52
N SER A 179 3.52 -5.94 -8.51
CA SER A 179 3.37 -7.24 -7.88
C SER A 179 2.21 -7.08 -6.92
N CYS A 180 1.20 -7.93 -7.01
CA CYS A 180 0.04 -7.82 -6.13
C CYS A 180 0.31 -8.42 -4.75
N LEU A 181 1.50 -8.15 -4.21
CA LEU A 181 1.75 -8.02 -2.79
C LEU A 181 2.44 -6.68 -2.63
N ASN A 182 1.68 -5.77 -2.04
CA ASN A 182 1.84 -4.33 -2.13
C ASN A 182 2.19 -3.85 -0.71
N LEU A 183 3.49 -3.78 -0.45
CA LEU A 183 4.04 -2.98 0.64
C LEU A 183 4.74 -1.83 -0.06
N LYS A 184 4.16 -0.62 -0.02
CA LYS A 184 4.84 0.54 -0.62
C LYS A 184 6.23 0.59 0.00
N SER A 185 7.25 1.02 -0.70
CA SER A 185 8.56 1.19 -0.06
C SER A 185 8.95 2.64 -0.23
N SER A 186 9.28 3.30 0.87
CA SER A 186 9.91 4.62 0.85
C SER A 186 11.35 4.56 0.32
N ALA A 187 11.93 3.35 0.22
CA ALA A 187 13.26 3.17 -0.36
C ALA A 187 13.29 3.52 -1.85
N GLU A 188 14.21 4.40 -2.23
CA GLU A 188 14.38 4.89 -3.60
C GLU A 188 14.53 3.73 -4.61
N GLY A 189 13.65 3.68 -5.60
CA GLY A 189 13.68 2.65 -6.64
C GLY A 189 13.17 1.28 -6.19
N CYS A 190 12.62 1.14 -4.99
CA CYS A 190 11.83 -0.03 -4.60
C CYS A 190 10.35 0.39 -4.61
N SER A 191 9.62 -0.02 -5.64
CA SER A 191 8.17 0.23 -5.67
C SER A 191 7.45 -0.73 -4.72
N TRP A 192 7.90 -2.00 -4.65
CA TRP A 192 7.26 -3.07 -3.88
C TRP A 192 8.26 -4.15 -3.43
N ALA A 193 8.13 -4.64 -2.19
CA ALA A 193 8.83 -5.83 -1.69
C ALA A 193 7.94 -7.09 -1.83
N GLY A 194 8.48 -8.18 -2.37
CA GLY A 194 7.78 -9.46 -2.44
C GLY A 194 7.84 -10.21 -1.10
N LEU A 195 6.88 -11.10 -0.86
CA LEU A 195 6.93 -11.94 0.34
C LEU A 195 8.09 -12.93 0.27
N GLY A 196 8.90 -12.91 1.32
CA GLY A 196 9.95 -13.89 1.55
C GLY A 196 9.46 -15.34 1.55
N SER A 197 8.23 -15.56 2.02
CA SER A 197 7.60 -16.88 2.12
C SER A 197 7.38 -17.58 0.78
N ILE A 198 7.40 -16.85 -0.35
CA ILE A 198 7.29 -17.47 -1.67
C ILE A 198 8.43 -18.45 -1.94
N SER A 199 9.57 -18.30 -1.27
CA SER A 199 10.74 -19.19 -1.40
C SER A 199 10.48 -20.64 -0.98
N VAL A 200 9.42 -20.89 -0.22
CA VAL A 200 9.00 -22.24 0.23
C VAL A 200 8.14 -22.98 -0.79
N ASP A 201 7.75 -22.33 -1.89
CA ASP A 201 7.01 -22.99 -2.97
C ASP A 201 7.95 -23.92 -3.77
N PRO A 202 7.72 -25.24 -3.76
CA PRO A 202 8.56 -26.22 -4.45
C PRO A 202 8.45 -26.16 -5.97
N ASN A 203 7.41 -25.54 -6.55
CA ASN A 203 7.18 -25.51 -8.00
C ASN A 203 7.65 -24.23 -8.67
N ARG A 204 7.93 -23.18 -7.90
CA ARG A 204 8.13 -21.85 -8.41
C ARG A 204 9.59 -21.45 -8.44
N PHE A 205 9.93 -20.71 -9.48
CA PHE A 205 11.20 -20.01 -9.60
C PHE A 205 11.02 -18.66 -10.29
N LEU A 206 11.92 -17.74 -10.00
CA LEU A 206 11.98 -16.43 -10.65
C LEU A 206 12.98 -16.51 -11.80
N MET A 207 12.67 -15.86 -12.90
CA MET A 207 13.62 -15.58 -13.96
C MET A 207 13.71 -14.09 -14.18
N PHE A 208 14.91 -13.59 -14.40
CA PHE A 208 15.08 -12.18 -14.73
C PHE A 208 16.30 -11.93 -15.61
N LEU A 209 16.21 -10.83 -16.36
CA LEU A 209 17.32 -10.27 -17.11
C LEU A 209 17.99 -9.17 -16.31
N SER A 210 19.30 -9.25 -16.19
CA SER A 210 20.13 -8.26 -15.51
C SER A 210 21.36 -7.92 -16.31
N SER A 211 21.79 -6.66 -16.23
CA SER A 211 23.08 -6.22 -16.78
C SER A 211 24.24 -6.51 -15.82
N GLY A 212 24.01 -7.25 -14.74
CA GLY A 212 24.95 -7.49 -13.64
C GLY A 212 25.22 -6.27 -12.75
N LYS A 213 24.51 -5.15 -12.94
CA LYS A 213 24.69 -3.96 -12.09
C LYS A 213 24.04 -4.19 -10.73
N ILE A 214 24.84 -4.07 -9.69
CA ILE A 214 24.39 -4.15 -8.29
C ILE A 214 23.92 -2.78 -7.82
N LYS A 215 22.76 -2.76 -7.18
CA LYS A 215 22.19 -1.62 -6.48
C LYS A 215 22.13 -1.89 -4.99
N LYS A 216 21.98 -0.83 -4.22
CA LYS A 216 21.71 -0.89 -2.78
C LYS A 216 20.24 -0.59 -2.53
N TYR A 217 19.64 -1.30 -1.59
CA TYR A 217 18.28 -1.11 -1.12
C TYR A 217 18.32 -1.10 0.41
N TYR A 218 17.39 -0.38 1.02
CA TYR A 218 17.29 -0.29 2.48
C TYR A 218 15.88 -0.72 2.88
N LEU A 219 15.77 -1.70 3.78
CA LEU A 219 14.51 -2.16 4.37
C LEU A 219 14.71 -2.36 5.87
N LYS A 220 13.86 -1.75 6.71
CA LYS A 220 13.95 -1.78 8.19
C LYS A 220 15.38 -1.56 8.68
N ARG A 221 16.01 -0.50 8.15
CA ARG A 221 17.42 -0.11 8.41
C ARG A 221 18.50 -1.12 8.00
N CYS A 222 18.14 -2.19 7.29
CA CYS A 222 19.09 -3.16 6.74
C CYS A 222 19.48 -2.80 5.31
N GLU A 223 20.78 -2.81 5.00
CA GLU A 223 21.28 -2.64 3.62
C GLU A 223 21.27 -3.97 2.88
N PHE A 224 20.60 -4.02 1.73
CA PHE A 224 20.64 -5.13 0.80
C PHE A 224 21.38 -4.71 -0.47
N LYS A 225 22.21 -5.60 -1.00
CA LYS A 225 22.85 -5.45 -2.31
C LYS A 225 22.17 -6.39 -3.28
N HIS A 226 21.62 -5.87 -4.36
CA HIS A 226 20.81 -6.71 -5.23
C HIS A 226 20.85 -6.23 -6.69
N PHE A 227 20.53 -7.11 -7.63
CA PHE A 227 20.58 -6.82 -9.06
C PHE A 227 19.46 -5.87 -9.51
N GLY A 228 19.76 -4.98 -10.44
CA GLY A 228 18.73 -4.27 -11.17
C GLY A 228 18.10 -5.14 -12.26
N TYR A 229 16.80 -5.46 -12.14
CA TYR A 229 16.05 -6.20 -13.15
C TYR A 229 15.63 -5.32 -14.34
N ARG A 230 15.61 -5.92 -15.53
CA ARG A 230 15.08 -5.30 -16.75
C ARG A 230 13.79 -5.96 -17.21
N VAL A 231 13.77 -7.27 -17.13
CA VAL A 231 12.62 -8.12 -17.44
C VAL A 231 12.57 -9.20 -16.36
N ARG A 232 11.38 -9.59 -15.94
CA ARG A 232 11.17 -10.78 -15.12
C ARG A 232 9.99 -11.62 -15.59
N SER A 233 10.00 -12.88 -15.19
CA SER A 233 8.85 -13.78 -15.30
C SER A 233 8.92 -14.83 -14.20
N TRP A 234 7.76 -15.34 -13.80
CA TRP A 234 7.66 -16.51 -12.95
C TRP A 234 7.67 -17.77 -13.81
N GLY A 235 8.47 -18.75 -13.41
CA GLY A 235 8.47 -20.09 -13.97
C GLY A 235 7.83 -21.07 -13.00
N LEU A 236 7.04 -21.99 -13.54
CA LEU A 236 6.40 -23.08 -12.81
C LEU A 236 6.73 -24.41 -13.47
N ILE A 237 6.79 -25.48 -12.67
CA ILE A 237 7.01 -26.83 -13.16
C ILE A 237 5.71 -27.66 -13.19
N THR A 238 5.45 -28.30 -14.32
CA THR A 238 4.31 -29.21 -14.51
C THR A 238 4.61 -30.61 -14.00
N GLU A 239 3.57 -31.43 -13.82
CA GLU A 239 3.70 -32.85 -13.49
C GLU A 239 4.66 -33.66 -14.39
N ASN A 240 4.86 -33.21 -15.63
CA ASN A 240 5.73 -33.86 -16.63
C ASN A 240 7.11 -33.18 -16.78
N ASP A 241 7.56 -32.44 -15.77
CA ASP A 241 8.87 -31.75 -15.77
C ASP A 241 9.03 -30.71 -16.89
N LYS A 242 7.91 -30.17 -17.38
CA LYS A 242 7.90 -29.04 -18.30
C LYS A 242 7.89 -27.75 -17.51
N ILE A 243 8.52 -26.73 -18.08
CA ILE A 243 8.45 -25.38 -17.55
C ILE A 243 7.35 -24.60 -18.26
N ILE A 244 6.51 -23.93 -17.47
CA ILE A 244 5.54 -22.94 -17.94
C ILE A 244 5.95 -21.57 -17.41
N THR A 245 5.94 -20.56 -18.30
CA THR A 245 6.02 -19.17 -17.88
C THR A 245 4.65 -18.60 -17.63
N VAL A 246 4.48 -17.92 -16.51
CA VAL A 246 3.21 -17.33 -16.08
C VAL A 246 2.87 -16.09 -16.91
N TYR A 247 3.62 -15.01 -16.68
CA TYR A 247 3.48 -13.73 -17.36
C TYR A 247 4.80 -12.97 -17.32
N ASN A 248 5.05 -12.17 -18.33
CA ASN A 248 6.32 -11.49 -18.55
C ASN A 248 6.17 -10.00 -18.26
N TYR A 249 7.09 -9.44 -17.48
CA TYR A 249 7.09 -8.02 -17.12
C TYR A 249 8.42 -7.37 -17.51
N PRO A 250 8.43 -6.30 -18.32
CA PRO A 250 7.27 -5.77 -19.05
C PRO A 250 6.80 -6.78 -20.12
N SER A 251 5.52 -6.73 -20.49
CA SER A 251 4.92 -7.62 -21.49
C SER A 251 5.74 -7.62 -22.79
N ASN A 252 5.91 -8.79 -23.42
CA ASN A 252 6.56 -9.06 -24.73
C ASN A 252 7.97 -9.70 -24.74
N PHE A 253 8.50 -10.16 -23.61
CA PHE A 253 9.72 -10.98 -23.66
C PHE A 253 9.39 -12.44 -23.95
N ASP A 254 10.08 -13.04 -24.93
CA ASP A 254 9.88 -14.44 -25.34
C ASP A 254 10.80 -15.39 -24.55
N TYR A 255 10.36 -15.77 -23.35
CA TYR A 255 11.05 -16.75 -22.51
C TYR A 255 11.02 -18.17 -23.11
N GLU A 256 10.09 -18.50 -24.00
CA GLU A 256 9.96 -19.84 -24.57
C GLU A 256 11.06 -20.12 -25.57
N THR A 257 11.31 -19.16 -26.47
CA THR A 257 12.45 -19.18 -27.38
C THR A 257 13.75 -19.28 -26.58
N LEU A 258 13.88 -18.50 -25.51
CA LEU A 258 15.03 -18.55 -24.60
C LEU A 258 15.22 -19.94 -24.00
N PHE A 259 14.17 -20.56 -23.46
CA PHE A 259 14.24 -21.90 -22.89
C PHE A 259 14.59 -22.97 -23.92
N SER A 260 14.02 -22.90 -25.11
CA SER A 260 14.37 -23.79 -26.21
C SER A 260 15.86 -23.72 -26.51
N TYR A 261 16.47 -22.54 -26.46
CA TYR A 261 17.92 -22.41 -26.66
C TYR A 261 18.77 -22.89 -25.48
N LEU A 262 18.22 -22.87 -24.27
CA LEU A 262 18.87 -23.43 -23.07
C LEU A 262 18.74 -24.95 -22.99
N GLY A 263 18.01 -25.58 -23.92
CA GLY A 263 17.67 -26.99 -23.86
C GLY A 263 16.76 -27.32 -22.67
N ILE A 264 15.99 -26.32 -22.21
CA ILE A 264 15.01 -26.47 -21.16
C ILE A 264 13.67 -26.74 -21.83
N ASP A 265 13.11 -27.90 -21.50
CA ASP A 265 11.84 -28.35 -22.02
C ASP A 265 10.71 -27.48 -21.46
N ASN A 266 10.08 -26.70 -22.34
CA ASN A 266 9.01 -25.79 -21.99
C ASN A 266 7.73 -26.18 -22.72
N SER A 267 6.59 -25.83 -22.14
CA SER A 267 5.27 -26.00 -22.75
C SER A 267 4.60 -24.65 -22.91
N HIS A 268 4.02 -24.42 -24.08
CA HIS A 268 3.26 -23.21 -24.37
C HIS A 268 1.93 -23.21 -23.60
N TYR A 269 1.51 -22.03 -23.15
CA TYR A 269 0.20 -21.83 -22.55
C TYR A 269 -0.88 -22.18 -23.59
N GLY A 270 -1.81 -23.09 -23.26
CA GLY A 270 -2.88 -23.54 -24.17
C GLY A 270 -2.65 -24.89 -24.87
N TRP A 271 -1.63 -25.66 -24.49
CA TRP A 271 -1.49 -27.07 -24.93
C TRP A 271 -2.53 -28.01 -24.29
N PRO A 272 -2.89 -29.12 -24.96
CA PRO A 272 -3.97 -30.02 -24.54
C PRO A 272 -3.73 -30.65 -23.15
N ASP A 273 -4.82 -31.10 -22.52
CA ASP A 273 -5.05 -31.72 -21.19
C ASP A 273 -3.94 -32.43 -20.39
N SER A 274 -2.76 -32.70 -20.95
CA SER A 274 -1.70 -33.47 -20.31
C SER A 274 -0.85 -32.71 -19.29
N CYS A 275 -0.99 -31.39 -19.17
CA CYS A 275 -0.25 -30.58 -18.17
C CYS A 275 -1.20 -29.63 -17.46
N ARG A 276 -2.19 -30.18 -16.74
CA ARG A 276 -3.17 -29.34 -16.03
C ARG A 276 -2.67 -28.86 -14.67
N LYS A 277 -1.71 -29.55 -14.05
CA LYS A 277 -1.30 -29.30 -12.67
C LYS A 277 0.21 -29.15 -12.46
N SER A 278 0.57 -28.38 -11.44
CA SER A 278 1.96 -28.33 -10.95
C SER A 278 2.44 -29.69 -10.45
N LYS A 279 3.75 -29.93 -10.57
CA LYS A 279 4.36 -31.21 -10.18
C LYS A 279 4.15 -31.54 -8.71
N PHE A 280 4.40 -30.55 -7.87
CA PHE A 280 4.27 -30.68 -6.43
C PHE A 280 3.00 -29.98 -5.97
N LYS A 281 2.44 -30.49 -4.88
CA LYS A 281 1.54 -29.70 -4.05
C LYS A 281 2.36 -28.66 -3.30
N PHE A 282 1.72 -27.57 -2.92
CA PHE A 282 2.31 -26.58 -2.03
C PHE A 282 1.27 -26.17 -0.98
N GLU A 283 1.78 -25.57 0.09
CA GLU A 283 0.99 -24.93 1.12
C GLU A 283 1.10 -23.42 0.94
N ILE A 284 0.00 -22.72 1.10
CA ILE A 284 0.00 -21.27 1.04
C ILE A 284 0.54 -20.75 2.38
N PRO A 285 1.54 -19.85 2.37
CA PRO A 285 2.02 -19.17 3.57
C PRO A 285 0.87 -18.55 4.38
N ARG A 286 0.94 -18.66 5.70
CA ARG A 286 -0.10 -18.12 6.61
C ARG A 286 0.50 -17.10 7.56
N HIS A 287 -0.28 -16.09 7.89
CA HIS A 287 0.00 -15.13 8.95
C HIS A 287 -0.31 -15.70 10.33
N GLU A 288 0.09 -15.00 11.39
CA GLU A 288 -0.18 -15.40 12.78
C GLU A 288 -1.68 -15.54 13.10
N ASN A 289 -2.53 -14.76 12.41
CA ASN A 289 -3.99 -14.83 12.53
C ASN A 289 -4.64 -15.93 11.63
N ASP A 290 -3.84 -16.84 11.08
CA ASP A 290 -4.24 -17.91 10.15
C ASP A 290 -4.74 -17.44 8.77
N GLU A 291 -4.61 -16.15 8.45
CA GLU A 291 -4.92 -15.66 7.11
C GLU A 291 -3.87 -16.08 6.08
N VAL A 292 -4.35 -16.35 4.86
CA VAL A 292 -3.49 -16.79 3.75
C VAL A 292 -2.79 -15.60 3.10
N SER A 293 -1.49 -15.74 2.91
CA SER A 293 -0.64 -14.74 2.29
C SER A 293 -0.09 -15.26 0.98
N PHE A 294 -0.57 -14.72 -0.13
CA PHE A 294 -0.26 -15.28 -1.44
C PHE A 294 -0.15 -14.21 -2.53
N ILE A 295 0.81 -14.37 -3.45
CA ILE A 295 0.90 -13.45 -4.58
C ILE A 295 -0.21 -13.76 -5.57
N TYR A 296 -0.75 -12.69 -6.14
CA TYR A 296 -1.46 -12.79 -7.40
C TYR A 296 -0.61 -13.42 -8.49
N ILE A 297 -1.22 -14.30 -9.27
CA ILE A 297 -0.60 -14.98 -10.39
C ILE A 297 -1.41 -14.71 -11.64
N ASP A 298 -0.85 -13.91 -12.54
CA ASP A 298 -1.48 -13.61 -13.83
C ASP A 298 -1.70 -14.89 -14.64
N ASN A 299 -2.95 -15.15 -15.04
CA ASN A 299 -3.33 -16.24 -15.94
C ASN A 299 -2.98 -17.64 -15.44
N ILE A 300 -2.93 -17.88 -14.13
CA ILE A 300 -2.81 -19.24 -13.59
C ILE A 300 -3.78 -19.42 -12.45
N GLY A 301 -4.56 -20.50 -12.51
CA GLY A 301 -5.49 -20.89 -11.47
C GLY A 301 -4.80 -21.61 -10.32
N ILE A 302 -5.50 -21.72 -9.20
CA ILE A 302 -5.09 -22.54 -8.07
C ILE A 302 -6.22 -23.52 -7.79
N SER A 303 -5.87 -24.81 -7.81
CA SER A 303 -6.74 -25.90 -7.41
C SER A 303 -6.41 -26.28 -5.97
N SER A 304 -7.42 -26.62 -5.17
CA SER A 304 -7.23 -27.08 -3.78
C SER A 304 -7.99 -28.37 -3.48
N LYS A 305 -7.50 -29.12 -2.50
CA LYS A 305 -8.17 -30.29 -1.92
C LYS A 305 -7.77 -30.40 -0.45
N GLY A 306 -8.64 -29.93 0.45
CA GLY A 306 -8.25 -29.72 1.85
C GLY A 306 -7.22 -28.59 1.96
N ASN A 307 -6.13 -28.80 2.70
CA ASN A 307 -5.04 -27.84 2.88
C ASN A 307 -3.93 -27.96 1.82
N GLU A 308 -4.14 -28.79 0.78
CA GLU A 308 -3.19 -28.99 -0.30
C GLU A 308 -3.58 -28.15 -1.52
N TYR A 309 -2.61 -27.44 -2.09
CA TYR A 309 -2.79 -26.57 -3.25
C TYR A 309 -1.91 -27.00 -4.43
N TRP A 310 -2.40 -26.77 -5.64
CA TRP A 310 -1.69 -26.96 -6.90
C TRP A 310 -1.93 -25.78 -7.83
N TYR A 311 -0.96 -25.47 -8.68
CA TYR A 311 -1.24 -24.60 -9.82
C TYR A 311 -2.09 -25.35 -10.82
N ASP A 312 -3.14 -24.69 -11.30
CA ASP A 312 -4.01 -25.17 -12.36
C ASP A 312 -3.82 -24.30 -13.61
N TYR A 313 -3.15 -24.85 -14.61
CA TYR A 313 -2.81 -24.16 -15.85
C TYR A 313 -3.98 -24.04 -16.84
N SER A 314 -5.14 -24.62 -16.49
CA SER A 314 -6.38 -24.51 -17.26
C SER A 314 -7.36 -23.48 -16.70
N GLY A 315 -7.07 -22.93 -15.52
CA GLY A 315 -7.94 -21.99 -14.82
C GLY A 315 -7.81 -20.54 -15.30
N TYR A 316 -8.81 -19.74 -14.95
CA TYR A 316 -8.69 -18.28 -14.95
C TYR A 316 -7.68 -17.85 -13.88
N THR A 317 -7.12 -16.65 -14.04
CA THR A 317 -6.29 -15.97 -13.03
C THR A 317 -6.88 -16.19 -11.63
N GLY A 318 -6.18 -16.97 -10.81
CA GLY A 318 -6.56 -17.21 -9.43
C GLY A 318 -6.17 -16.02 -8.56
N PHE A 319 -7.15 -15.44 -7.86
CA PHE A 319 -6.87 -14.47 -6.81
C PHE A 319 -7.07 -15.16 -5.45
N LEU A 320 -5.97 -15.30 -4.71
CA LEU A 320 -6.04 -15.35 -3.26
C LEU A 320 -5.69 -13.94 -2.79
N THR A 321 -6.51 -13.44 -1.86
CA THR A 321 -6.43 -12.10 -1.23
C THR A 321 -5.04 -11.48 -1.30
N SER A 322 -4.85 -10.51 -2.19
CA SER A 322 -3.68 -9.64 -2.17
C SER A 322 -3.91 -8.56 -1.12
N PHE A 323 -2.96 -8.42 -0.19
CA PHE A 323 -2.88 -7.25 0.67
C PHE A 323 -2.56 -6.01 -0.17
N GLU A 324 -3.38 -4.98 -0.03
CA GLU A 324 -3.12 -3.64 -0.52
C GLU A 324 -2.98 -2.75 0.70
N SER A 325 -1.73 -2.50 1.14
CA SER A 325 -1.46 -1.55 2.21
C SER A 325 -1.08 -0.21 1.61
N GLU A 326 -1.68 0.87 2.10
CA GLU A 326 -1.23 2.22 1.78
C GLU A 326 0.10 2.58 2.44
N LEU A 327 0.47 1.84 3.50
CA LEU A 327 1.69 2.04 4.26
C LEU A 327 2.89 1.50 3.52
N THR A 328 4.02 2.12 3.82
CA THR A 328 5.30 1.61 3.40
C THR A 328 5.78 0.47 4.30
N PHE A 329 6.64 -0.41 3.77
CA PHE A 329 7.33 -1.46 4.52
C PHE A 329 8.04 -0.89 5.76
N GLU A 330 8.52 0.35 5.69
CA GLU A 330 9.15 1.01 6.84
C GLU A 330 8.16 1.41 7.93
N GLU A 331 6.90 1.69 7.58
CA GLU A 331 5.86 2.14 8.52
C GLU A 331 5.12 0.99 9.22
N ILE A 332 5.20 -0.22 8.67
CA ILE A 332 4.51 -1.40 9.20
C ILE A 332 5.29 -1.95 10.40
N GLU A 333 4.70 -1.91 11.58
CA GLU A 333 5.30 -2.41 12.83
C GLU A 333 4.53 -3.62 13.40
N SER A 334 3.31 -3.85 12.94
CA SER A 334 2.41 -4.91 13.41
C SER A 334 1.58 -5.52 12.27
N ILE A 335 0.99 -6.69 12.54
CA ILE A 335 0.03 -7.32 11.62
C ILE A 335 -1.18 -6.41 11.40
N ASP A 336 -1.64 -5.69 12.41
CA ASP A 336 -2.78 -4.78 12.32
C ASP A 336 -2.51 -3.62 11.34
N ASP A 337 -1.26 -3.16 11.22
CA ASP A 337 -0.88 -2.16 10.21
C ASP A 337 -1.11 -2.65 8.77
N LEU A 338 -0.99 -3.96 8.52
CA LEU A 338 -1.26 -4.54 7.21
C LEU A 338 -2.76 -4.54 6.87
N TYR A 339 -3.62 -4.75 7.86
CA TYR A 339 -5.07 -4.91 7.67
C TYR A 339 -5.83 -3.59 7.72
N ASN A 340 -5.38 -2.68 8.56
CA ASN A 340 -6.09 -1.43 8.84
C ASN A 340 -5.59 -0.29 7.96
N SER A 341 -5.06 -0.55 6.77
CA SER A 341 -4.41 0.47 5.93
C SER A 341 -5.26 1.68 5.57
N TYR A 342 -6.58 1.64 5.82
CA TYR A 342 -7.44 2.81 5.92
C TYR A 342 -7.32 3.47 7.29
N HIS A 343 -6.11 3.83 7.71
CA HIS A 343 -5.99 4.66 8.89
C HIS A 343 -6.30 6.08 8.54
N SER A 344 -7.38 6.59 9.10
CA SER A 344 -7.61 8.01 9.09
C SER A 344 -6.59 8.71 10.02
N HIS A 345 -6.07 9.85 9.58
CA HIS A 345 -5.16 10.67 10.38
C HIS A 345 -5.94 11.72 11.13
N CYS A 346 -5.56 11.98 12.39
CA CYS A 346 -6.08 13.11 13.11
C CYS A 346 -5.67 14.41 12.40
N TYR A 347 -6.63 15.29 12.16
CA TYR A 347 -6.45 16.55 11.44
C TYR A 347 -5.44 17.49 12.12
N ASP A 348 -5.36 17.46 13.46
CA ASP A 348 -4.53 18.40 14.23
C ASP A 348 -3.11 17.89 14.53
N CYS A 349 -2.97 16.65 15.03
CA CYS A 349 -1.66 16.06 15.40
C CYS A 349 -1.00 15.25 14.26
N GLU A 350 -1.72 14.97 13.17
CA GLU A 350 -1.38 13.99 12.12
C GLU A 350 -1.17 12.55 12.64
N CYS A 351 -1.48 12.31 13.92
CA CYS A 351 -1.33 11.01 14.55
C CYS A 351 -2.35 10.02 13.99
N ARG A 352 -1.89 8.77 13.84
CA ARG A 352 -2.62 7.70 13.18
C ARG A 352 -3.67 7.11 14.11
N MET A 353 -4.87 6.86 13.58
CA MET A 353 -5.99 6.32 14.35
C MET A 353 -6.65 5.19 13.57
N SER A 354 -7.28 4.26 14.27
CA SER A 354 -8.28 3.41 13.65
C SER A 354 -9.54 4.23 13.33
N ASP A 355 -10.33 3.79 12.34
CA ASP A 355 -11.55 4.50 11.93
C ASP A 355 -12.62 4.55 13.04
N ASP A 356 -12.52 3.69 14.06
CA ASP A 356 -13.41 3.62 15.22
C ASP A 356 -12.91 4.39 16.46
N GLU A 357 -11.69 4.93 16.45
CA GLU A 357 -11.10 5.69 17.56
C GLU A 357 -11.18 7.22 17.38
N GLY A 358 -11.69 7.70 16.24
CA GLY A 358 -11.71 9.13 15.90
C GLY A 358 -13.04 9.84 16.20
N TYR A 359 -12.95 11.12 16.57
CA TYR A 359 -14.09 12.03 16.72
C TYR A 359 -14.24 12.90 15.48
N ILE A 360 -15.44 12.98 14.91
CA ILE A 360 -15.71 13.85 13.74
C ILE A 360 -16.24 15.21 14.22
N VAL A 361 -15.48 16.27 13.95
CA VAL A 361 -15.84 17.66 14.28
C VAL A 361 -15.67 18.54 13.04
N TYR A 362 -16.76 19.12 12.55
CA TYR A 362 -16.78 19.95 11.32
C TYR A 362 -16.11 19.27 10.11
N ASP A 363 -16.44 17.99 9.86
CA ASP A 363 -15.87 17.14 8.81
C ASP A 363 -14.38 16.79 8.98
N ASN A 364 -13.74 17.19 10.08
CA ASN A 364 -12.38 16.78 10.43
C ASN A 364 -12.42 15.63 11.42
N LEU A 365 -11.56 14.62 11.21
CA LEU A 365 -11.38 13.52 12.16
C LEU A 365 -10.28 13.89 13.16
N LEU A 366 -10.55 13.78 14.46
CA LEU A 366 -9.64 14.11 15.55
C LEU A 366 -9.39 12.90 16.45
N CYS A 367 -8.18 12.81 17.01
CA CYS A 367 -7.89 11.82 18.06
C CYS A 367 -8.49 12.27 19.39
N GLU A 368 -8.68 11.32 20.31
CA GLU A 368 -9.20 11.58 21.66
C GLU A 368 -8.44 12.73 22.35
N ASN A 369 -7.11 12.74 22.29
CA ASN A 369 -6.32 13.82 22.90
C ASN A 369 -6.59 15.20 22.27
N CYS A 370 -6.58 15.31 20.94
CA CYS A 370 -6.86 16.59 20.27
C CYS A 370 -8.31 17.02 20.45
N PHE A 371 -9.24 16.06 20.52
CA PHE A 371 -10.63 16.30 20.86
C PHE A 371 -10.74 16.86 22.27
N ASP A 372 -10.26 16.16 23.30
CA ASP A 372 -10.38 16.57 24.71
C ASP A 372 -9.69 17.92 25.01
N GLU A 373 -8.56 18.19 24.35
CA GLU A 373 -7.83 19.46 24.52
C GLU A 373 -8.61 20.66 23.98
N ASN A 374 -9.31 20.52 22.85
CA ASN A 374 -9.87 21.65 22.11
C ASN A 374 -11.40 21.65 22.01
N TYR A 375 -12.05 20.53 22.33
CA TYR A 375 -13.46 20.30 22.14
C TYR A 375 -14.09 19.53 23.30
N PHE A 376 -15.41 19.64 23.39
CA PHE A 376 -16.23 18.85 24.31
C PHE A 376 -17.52 18.42 23.62
N THR A 377 -18.17 17.38 24.15
CA THR A 377 -19.52 16.98 23.73
C THR A 377 -20.55 17.67 24.62
N CYS A 378 -21.39 18.52 24.03
CA CYS A 378 -22.45 19.19 24.78
C CYS A 378 -23.45 18.17 25.34
N ARG A 379 -23.72 18.22 26.66
CA ARG A 379 -24.60 17.26 27.35
C ARG A 379 -26.01 17.19 26.77
N GLN A 380 -26.53 18.31 26.29
CA GLN A 380 -27.92 18.41 25.81
C GLN A 380 -28.09 18.01 24.34
N CYS A 381 -27.33 18.61 23.42
CA CYS A 381 -27.47 18.31 21.98
C CYS A 381 -26.57 17.17 21.49
N SER A 382 -25.62 16.69 22.30
CA SER A 382 -24.59 15.70 21.92
C SER A 382 -23.68 16.13 20.76
N GLU A 383 -23.70 17.40 20.37
CA GLU A 383 -22.80 17.91 19.35
C GLU A 383 -21.45 18.30 19.96
N ALA A 384 -20.37 18.05 19.21
CA ALA A 384 -19.04 18.53 19.54
C ALA A 384 -18.96 20.05 19.36
N ARG A 385 -18.33 20.74 20.31
CA ARG A 385 -18.11 22.19 20.33
C ARG A 385 -16.73 22.52 20.88
N ASN A 386 -16.22 23.70 20.55
CA ASN A 386 -14.92 24.13 21.04
C ASN A 386 -14.98 24.38 22.56
N ASN A 387 -13.92 24.03 23.29
CA ASN A 387 -13.84 24.21 24.74
C ASN A 387 -14.02 25.66 25.20
N ASP A 388 -13.63 26.64 24.38
CA ASP A 388 -13.80 28.06 24.65
C ASP A 388 -15.28 28.49 24.66
N ASP A 389 -16.17 27.71 24.02
CA ASP A 389 -17.62 27.95 23.96
C ASP A 389 -18.41 27.12 25.02
N SER A 390 -17.71 26.54 25.99
CA SER A 390 -18.30 25.66 27.00
C SER A 390 -18.83 26.42 28.22
N TYR A 391 -19.99 26.00 28.71
CA TYR A 391 -20.59 26.45 29.96
C TYR A 391 -20.73 25.27 30.91
N ASN A 392 -20.16 25.37 32.10
CA ASN A 392 -20.20 24.31 33.11
C ASN A 392 -21.33 24.55 34.10
N VAL A 393 -22.30 23.63 34.15
CA VAL A 393 -23.37 23.63 35.16
C VAL A 393 -23.34 22.26 35.84
N ASP A 394 -23.05 22.24 37.15
CA ASP A 394 -22.94 21.04 37.98
C ASP A 394 -22.01 19.96 37.42
N GLY A 395 -20.87 20.36 36.84
CA GLY A 395 -19.87 19.45 36.27
C GLY A 395 -20.24 18.92 34.87
N CYS A 396 -21.36 19.36 34.30
CA CYS A 396 -21.75 19.04 32.93
C CYS A 396 -21.45 20.23 32.01
N LEU A 397 -20.92 19.95 30.82
CA LEU A 397 -20.60 20.98 29.82
C LEU A 397 -21.75 21.14 28.82
N TYR A 398 -22.15 22.38 28.59
CA TYR A 398 -23.18 22.79 27.64
C TYR A 398 -22.61 23.77 26.63
N CYS A 399 -23.10 23.73 25.39
CA CYS A 399 -22.78 24.76 24.41
C CYS A 399 -23.58 26.05 24.70
N GLU A 400 -23.09 27.20 24.24
CA GLU A 400 -23.74 28.51 24.43
C GLU A 400 -25.25 28.50 24.12
N TYR A 401 -25.65 27.86 23.02
CA TYR A 401 -27.06 27.78 22.64
C TYR A 401 -27.89 26.99 23.65
N CYS A 402 -27.44 25.80 24.05
CA CYS A 402 -28.14 25.00 25.05
C CYS A 402 -28.09 25.66 26.43
N TYR A 403 -27.00 26.32 26.79
CA TYR A 403 -26.92 27.07 28.04
C TYR A 403 -27.99 28.16 28.10
N ARG A 404 -28.09 29.01 27.08
CA ARG A 404 -29.09 30.09 27.03
C ARG A 404 -30.54 29.60 26.90
N GLU A 405 -30.75 28.49 26.22
CA GLU A 405 -32.10 27.95 26.02
C GLU A 405 -32.65 27.28 27.29
N TYR A 406 -31.80 26.67 28.10
CA TYR A 406 -32.23 25.86 29.25
C TYR A 406 -31.90 26.46 30.62
N PHE A 407 -31.04 27.47 30.68
CA PHE A 407 -30.59 28.07 31.93
C PHE A 407 -30.71 29.59 31.93
N ILE A 408 -31.03 30.14 33.11
CA ILE A 408 -31.07 31.56 33.42
C ILE A 408 -30.18 31.82 34.64
N GLU A 409 -29.37 32.88 34.58
CA GLU A 409 -28.53 33.31 35.69
C GLU A 409 -29.37 34.10 36.71
N CYS A 410 -29.27 33.71 37.98
CA CYS A 410 -29.94 34.43 39.06
C CYS A 410 -29.35 35.84 39.21
N ASN A 411 -30.19 36.88 39.12
CA ASN A 411 -29.76 38.28 39.22
C ASN A 411 -29.12 38.67 40.56
N LYS A 412 -29.20 37.81 41.59
CA LYS A 412 -28.60 38.05 42.92
C LYS A 412 -27.34 37.24 43.19
N CYS A 413 -27.32 35.95 42.86
CA CYS A 413 -26.16 35.09 43.14
C CYS A 413 -25.29 34.79 41.91
N GLU A 414 -25.71 35.20 40.71
CA GLU A 414 -25.02 35.01 39.42
C GLU A 414 -24.79 33.55 39.02
N GLU A 415 -25.33 32.60 39.78
CA GLU A 415 -25.31 31.16 39.45
C GLU A 415 -26.41 30.83 38.43
N PRO A 416 -26.15 29.91 37.49
CA PRO A 416 -27.15 29.43 36.53
C PRO A 416 -28.11 28.44 37.16
N PHE A 417 -29.41 28.57 36.83
CA PHE A 417 -30.46 27.63 37.22
C PHE A 417 -31.28 27.22 36.00
N PRO A 418 -31.84 26.00 35.96
CA PRO A 418 -32.80 25.63 34.93
C PRO A 418 -33.93 26.66 34.83
N ASN A 419 -34.40 26.96 33.62
CA ASN A 419 -35.44 27.97 33.40
C ASN A 419 -36.72 27.72 34.20
N GLU A 420 -37.00 26.46 34.54
CA GLU A 420 -38.15 26.06 35.35
C GLU A 420 -37.97 26.26 36.87
N GLU A 421 -36.75 26.56 37.34
CA GLU A 421 -36.39 26.73 38.75
C GLU A 421 -36.15 28.20 39.16
N VAL A 422 -36.36 29.14 38.23
CA VAL A 422 -36.24 30.58 38.50
C VAL A 422 -37.60 31.26 38.61
N HIS A 423 -37.66 32.28 39.46
CA HIS A 423 -38.81 33.15 39.61
C HIS A 423 -38.54 34.50 38.94
N GLU A 424 -39.36 34.86 37.95
CA GLU A 424 -39.31 36.17 37.29
C GLU A 424 -40.16 37.19 38.06
N THR A 425 -39.55 38.31 38.44
CA THR A 425 -40.23 39.46 39.06
C THR A 425 -40.83 40.39 38.01
N SER A 426 -41.71 41.29 38.42
CA SER A 426 -42.43 42.20 37.51
C SER A 426 -41.54 43.17 36.72
N ASP A 427 -40.30 43.38 37.16
CA ASP A 427 -39.27 44.17 36.48
C ASP A 427 -38.42 43.36 35.49
N GLY A 428 -38.69 42.06 35.35
CA GLY A 428 -37.99 41.14 34.44
C GLY A 428 -36.72 40.52 35.02
N ASN A 429 -36.42 40.74 36.31
CA ASN A 429 -35.31 40.06 36.97
C ASN A 429 -35.71 38.61 37.34
N CYS A 430 -34.77 37.68 37.24
CA CYS A 430 -34.94 36.27 37.55
C CYS A 430 -34.13 35.89 38.79
N TYR A 431 -34.75 35.21 39.74
CA TYR A 431 -34.11 34.79 40.98
C TYR A 431 -34.32 33.30 41.23
N CYS A 432 -33.27 32.61 41.68
CA CYS A 432 -33.43 31.25 42.19
C CYS A 432 -34.33 31.23 43.43
N GLU A 433 -34.92 30.07 43.76
CA GLU A 433 -35.84 29.92 44.88
C GLU A 433 -35.30 30.53 46.19
N SER A 434 -34.04 30.27 46.54
CA SER A 434 -33.43 30.81 47.76
C SER A 434 -33.33 32.34 47.73
N CYS A 435 -32.85 32.91 46.62
CA CYS A 435 -32.70 34.35 46.48
C CYS A 435 -34.05 35.07 46.41
N TYR A 436 -35.04 34.47 45.75
CA TYR A 436 -36.40 34.97 45.66
C TYR A 436 -37.06 35.02 47.04
N ASN A 437 -36.91 33.97 47.85
CA ASN A 437 -37.38 33.91 49.24
C ASN A 437 -36.75 34.98 50.15
N GLU A 438 -35.52 35.41 49.86
CA GLU A 438 -34.83 36.43 50.66
C GLU A 438 -35.23 37.87 50.31
N ILE A 439 -35.75 38.11 49.10
CA ILE A 439 -36.11 39.45 48.62
C ILE A 439 -37.63 39.67 48.56
N THR A 440 -38.41 38.62 48.77
CA THR A 440 -39.88 38.68 48.81
C THR A 440 -40.41 38.32 50.20
N PHE A 441 -41.61 38.82 50.52
CA PHE A 441 -42.38 38.40 51.67
C PHE A 441 -43.77 37.94 51.21
N GLU A 442 -44.42 37.06 51.98
CA GLU A 442 -45.80 36.63 51.73
C GLU A 442 -46.77 37.55 52.49
N CYS A 443 -47.77 38.10 51.81
CA CYS A 443 -48.76 38.96 52.44
C CYS A 443 -49.66 38.16 53.39
N ASP A 444 -49.76 38.60 54.65
CA ASP A 444 -50.55 37.92 55.69
C ASP A 444 -52.05 37.81 55.36
N GLU A 445 -52.59 38.66 54.48
CA GLU A 445 -54.03 38.74 54.18
C GLU A 445 -54.40 37.96 52.90
N CYS A 446 -53.63 38.10 51.81
CA CYS A 446 -53.94 37.45 50.53
C CYS A 446 -53.03 36.26 50.18
N GLY A 447 -51.90 36.07 50.88
CA GLY A 447 -50.91 35.04 50.58
C GLY A 447 -50.07 35.31 49.32
N GLU A 448 -50.24 36.46 48.67
CA GLU A 448 -49.42 36.85 47.52
C GLU A 448 -48.04 37.32 47.97
N ARG A 449 -47.01 37.01 47.17
CA ARG A 449 -45.64 37.42 47.45
C ARG A 449 -45.31 38.75 46.79
N GLU A 450 -44.66 39.62 47.55
CA GLU A 450 -44.27 40.97 47.14
C GLU A 450 -42.81 41.25 47.51
N MET A 451 -42.18 42.19 46.81
CA MET A 451 -40.79 42.58 47.08
C MET A 451 -40.68 43.29 48.45
N ILE A 452 -39.66 42.96 49.24
CA ILE A 452 -39.46 43.50 50.60
C ILE A 452 -39.29 45.03 50.59
N GLU A 453 -38.75 45.61 49.50
CA GLU A 453 -38.54 47.06 49.36
C GLU A 453 -39.84 47.88 49.41
N ASP A 454 -41.01 47.25 49.19
CA ASP A 454 -42.33 47.92 49.21
C ASP A 454 -43.07 47.81 50.56
N SER A 455 -42.47 47.14 51.55
CA SER A 455 -43.11 46.84 52.85
C SER A 455 -42.72 47.80 53.98
N GLU A 456 -43.59 48.77 54.28
CA GLU A 456 -43.67 49.35 55.62
C GLU A 456 -45.13 49.70 55.98
N GLU A 457 -45.68 49.03 57.01
CA GLU A 457 -46.38 49.66 58.12
C GLU A 457 -46.61 48.67 59.30
N ALA A 458 -46.11 49.06 60.48
CA ALA A 458 -46.33 48.54 61.83
C ALA A 458 -47.14 47.23 62.03
N GLY A 459 -46.45 46.08 61.96
CA GLY A 459 -46.84 44.87 62.68
C GLY A 459 -47.62 43.79 61.90
N LYS A 460 -47.99 44.04 60.64
CA LYS A 460 -48.48 43.04 59.67
C LYS A 460 -47.77 43.26 58.34
N VAL A 461 -47.37 42.19 57.64
CA VAL A 461 -46.72 42.32 56.34
C VAL A 461 -47.81 42.23 55.27
N LEU A 462 -48.27 43.39 54.80
CA LEU A 462 -49.36 43.50 53.83
C LEU A 462 -48.80 43.92 52.46
N CYS A 463 -49.28 43.30 51.37
CA CYS A 463 -49.00 43.78 50.02
C CYS A 463 -49.56 45.20 49.81
N TYR A 464 -49.11 45.89 48.76
CA TYR A 464 -49.53 47.27 48.47
C TYR A 464 -51.06 47.38 48.39
N GLU A 465 -51.72 46.44 47.70
CA GLU A 465 -53.18 46.45 47.54
C GLU A 465 -53.92 46.20 48.84
N CYS A 466 -53.53 45.19 49.63
CA CYS A 466 -54.13 44.91 50.93
C CYS A 466 -53.94 46.08 51.89
N ARG A 467 -52.78 46.75 51.85
CA ARG A 467 -52.52 47.97 52.62
C ARG A 467 -53.44 49.11 52.21
N GLU A 468 -53.60 49.37 50.92
CA GLU A 468 -54.50 50.42 50.42
C GLU A 468 -55.99 50.12 50.69
N ASN A 469 -56.40 48.85 50.60
CA ASN A 469 -57.75 48.43 50.96
C ASN A 469 -58.01 48.61 52.47
N LEU A 470 -57.07 48.19 53.32
CA LEU A 470 -57.17 48.42 54.77
C LEU A 470 -57.27 49.92 55.10
N LYS A 471 -56.49 50.78 54.42
CA LYS A 471 -56.59 52.24 54.58
C LYS A 471 -57.96 52.78 54.20
N ARG A 472 -58.58 52.26 53.12
CA ARG A 472 -59.94 52.66 52.69
C ARG A 472 -61.04 52.20 53.65
N GLU A 473 -60.87 51.06 54.31
CA GLU A 473 -61.83 50.57 55.31
C GLU A 473 -61.77 51.35 56.63
N ILE A 474 -60.61 51.96 56.92
CA ILE A 474 -60.38 52.77 58.13
C ILE A 474 -60.77 54.25 57.94
N SER A 475 -60.84 54.74 56.70
CA SER A 475 -61.29 56.10 56.33
C SER A 475 -62.81 56.22 56.17
#